data_AF-A0A0P9KWP7-F1
#
_entry.id   AF-A0A0P9KWP7-F1
#
_cell.length_a   1.000
_cell.length_b   1.000
_cell.length_c   1.000
_cell.angle_alpha   90.00
_cell.angle_beta   90.00
_cell.angle_gamma   90.00
#
_symmetry.space_group_name_H-M   'P 1'
#
loop_
_entity.id
_entity.type
_entity.pdbx_description
1 polymer ?
#
loop_
_entity_poly.entity_id
_entity_poly.type
_entity_poly.pdbx_seq_one_letter_code
_entity_poly.pdbx_strand_id
1 'polypeptide(L)'
;MADDVLINKAASIERCVARVREEYEKGPATFEFDFTRQDAAILNIQRACEAALDMGQHLIRREGLGVPQSARDVFELLHRGGWLASALLPVMKNMVGFRNIAVHEYQTLQLPITVSIITQHLGDFILFSSGILRRDAATLGE
;
A
#
# COMPACT_ATOMS: atom_id res chain seq x y z
N MET A 1 24.03 -5.28 -5.41
CA MET A 1 23.63 -3.87 -5.59
C MET A 1 22.20 -3.77 -5.09
N ALA A 2 21.84 -2.73 -4.33
CA ALA A 2 20.48 -2.63 -3.81
C ALA A 2 19.46 -2.61 -4.95
N ASP A 3 18.29 -3.22 -4.75
CA ASP A 3 17.31 -3.36 -5.81
C ASP A 3 16.61 -2.02 -6.08
N ASP A 4 17.01 -1.35 -7.16
CA ASP A 4 16.50 -0.04 -7.55
C ASP A 4 14.97 -0.05 -7.75
N VAL A 5 14.39 -1.18 -8.17
CA VAL A 5 12.94 -1.28 -8.34
C VAL A 5 12.26 -1.20 -6.98
N LEU A 6 12.75 -1.95 -5.98
CA LEU A 6 12.21 -1.91 -4.62
C LEU A 6 12.35 -0.52 -3.99
N ILE A 7 13.52 0.11 -4.12
CA ILE A 7 13.79 1.45 -3.58
C ILE A 7 12.83 2.48 -4.19
N ASN A 8 12.68 2.48 -5.52
CA ASN A 8 11.80 3.44 -6.20
C ASN A 8 10.33 3.24 -5.86
N LYS A 9 9.88 1.99 -5.65
CA LYS A 9 8.51 1.70 -5.22
C LYS A 9 8.28 2.11 -3.76
N ALA A 10 9.23 1.87 -2.86
CA ALA A 10 9.16 2.33 -1.48
C ALA A 10 9.07 3.87 -1.41
N ALA A 11 9.93 4.59 -2.13
CA ALA A 11 9.89 6.06 -2.20
C ALA A 11 8.56 6.57 -2.78
N SER A 12 7.97 5.85 -3.74
CA SER A 12 6.64 6.21 -4.27
C SER A 12 5.53 6.03 -3.25
N ILE A 13 5.57 4.95 -2.46
CA ILE A 13 4.64 4.72 -1.34
C ILE A 13 4.76 5.85 -0.32
N GLU A 14 5.99 6.20 0.09
CA GLU A 14 6.24 7.27 1.07
C GLU A 14 5.65 8.61 0.62
N ARG A 15 5.90 9.00 -0.65
CA ARG A 15 5.31 10.23 -1.21
C ARG A 15 3.79 10.21 -1.21
N CYS A 16 3.19 9.08 -1.58
CA CYS A 16 1.73 8.93 -1.59
C CYS A 16 1.17 9.05 -0.17
N VAL A 17 1.74 8.33 0.80
CA VAL A 17 1.33 8.38 2.21
C VAL A 17 1.47 9.79 2.77
N ALA A 18 2.59 10.47 2.51
CA ALA A 18 2.82 11.84 2.95
C ALA A 18 1.76 12.79 2.36
N ARG A 19 1.44 12.65 1.07
CA ARG A 19 0.44 13.49 0.42
C ARG A 19 -0.96 13.28 1.00
N VAL A 20 -1.34 12.05 1.31
CA VAL A 20 -2.63 11.76 1.96
C VAL A 20 -2.71 12.44 3.33
N ARG A 21 -1.64 12.35 4.14
CA ARG A 21 -1.58 13.00 5.46
C ARG A 21 -1.69 14.51 5.34
N GLU A 22 -0.92 15.12 4.44
CA GLU A 22 -0.96 16.56 4.18
C GLU A 22 -2.39 17.03 3.84
N GLU A 23 -3.07 16.33 2.93
CA GLU A 23 -4.44 16.70 2.57
C GLU A 23 -5.42 16.53 3.73
N TYR A 24 -5.28 15.50 4.57
CA TYR A 24 -6.16 15.32 5.72
C TYR A 24 -5.89 16.36 6.83
N GLU A 25 -4.63 16.64 7.12
CA GLU A 25 -4.17 17.53 8.21
C GLU A 25 -4.48 19.01 7.97
N LYS A 26 -4.68 19.44 6.71
CA LYS A 26 -5.18 20.80 6.37
C LYS A 26 -6.48 21.18 7.10
N GLY A 27 -7.25 20.20 7.53
CA GLY A 27 -8.49 20.41 8.27
C GLY A 27 -9.30 19.12 8.35
N PRO A 28 -9.09 18.27 9.38
CA PRO A 28 -9.83 17.03 9.53
C PRO A 28 -11.35 17.25 9.67
N ALA A 29 -11.75 18.33 10.36
CA ALA A 29 -13.15 18.67 10.59
C ALA A 29 -13.91 19.13 9.33
N THR A 30 -13.19 19.55 8.28
CA THR A 30 -13.79 20.00 7.01
C THR A 30 -13.57 19.01 5.88
N PHE A 31 -12.83 17.92 6.13
CA PHE A 31 -12.45 16.96 5.11
C PHE A 31 -13.65 16.30 4.42
N GLU A 32 -14.72 16.01 5.17
CA GLU A 32 -15.95 15.41 4.62
C GLU A 32 -16.71 16.31 3.63
N PHE A 33 -16.45 17.62 3.65
CA PHE A 33 -17.12 18.60 2.77
C PHE A 33 -16.22 19.07 1.62
N ASP A 34 -14.94 18.68 1.60
CA ASP A 34 -13.99 19.07 0.56
C ASP A 34 -13.66 17.88 -0.36
N PHE A 35 -14.44 17.77 -1.44
CA PHE A 35 -14.30 16.68 -2.41
C PHE A 35 -12.94 16.67 -3.11
N THR A 36 -12.31 17.83 -3.32
CA THR A 36 -10.97 17.87 -3.93
C THR A 36 -9.93 17.22 -3.03
N ARG A 37 -9.99 17.47 -1.71
CA ARG A 37 -9.12 16.82 -0.73
C ARG A 37 -9.42 15.33 -0.60
N GLN A 38 -10.69 14.93 -0.67
CA GLN A 38 -11.09 13.52 -0.67
C GLN A 38 -10.54 12.78 -1.89
N ASP A 39 -10.74 13.33 -3.10
CA ASP A 39 -10.26 12.73 -4.35
C ASP A 39 -8.74 12.61 -4.35
N ALA A 40 -8.04 13.66 -3.88
CA ALA A 40 -6.59 13.63 -3.75
C ALA A 40 -6.13 12.53 -2.77
N ALA A 41 -6.79 12.37 -1.63
CA ALA A 41 -6.47 11.32 -0.66
C ALA A 41 -6.73 9.92 -1.24
N ILE A 42 -7.91 9.69 -1.84
CA ILE A 42 -8.29 8.41 -2.45
C ILE A 42 -7.30 8.03 -3.55
N LEU A 43 -6.97 8.95 -4.44
CA LEU A 43 -6.01 8.71 -5.52
C LEU A 43 -4.63 8.31 -4.99
N ASN A 44 -4.13 8.97 -3.94
CA ASN A 44 -2.83 8.65 -3.38
C ASN A 44 -2.86 7.32 -2.59
N ILE A 45 -3.96 6.95 -1.94
CA ILE A 45 -4.13 5.61 -1.35
C ILE A 45 -4.09 4.53 -2.45
N GLN A 46 -4.80 4.74 -3.57
CA GLN A 46 -4.77 3.82 -4.71
C GLN A 46 -3.36 3.67 -5.29
N ARG A 47 -2.62 4.77 -5.44
CA ARG A 47 -1.22 4.77 -5.91
C ARG A 47 -0.27 4.05 -4.96
N ALA A 48 -0.43 4.24 -3.64
CA ALA A 48 0.34 3.49 -2.65
C ALA A 48 0.05 1.99 -2.73
N CYS A 49 -1.22 1.60 -2.89
CA CYS A 49 -1.61 0.21 -3.09
C CYS A 49 -0.99 -0.39 -4.35
N GLU A 50 -0.99 0.33 -5.47
CA GLU A 50 -0.38 -0.16 -6.71
C GLU A 50 1.13 -0.31 -6.58
N ALA A 51 1.81 0.68 -6.00
CA ALA A 51 3.25 0.59 -5.76
C ALA A 51 3.62 -0.59 -4.85
N ALA A 52 2.78 -0.91 -3.86
CA ALA A 52 2.96 -2.09 -3.00
C ALA A 52 2.75 -3.41 -3.77
N LEU A 53 1.75 -3.47 -4.64
CA LEU A 53 1.51 -4.64 -5.51
C LEU A 53 2.67 -4.85 -6.49
N ASP A 54 3.15 -3.79 -7.13
CA ASP A 54 4.29 -3.84 -8.06
C ASP A 54 5.54 -4.37 -7.35
N MET A 55 5.81 -3.88 -6.14
CA MET A 55 6.92 -4.35 -5.31
C MET A 55 6.81 -5.84 -5.00
N GLY A 56 5.60 -6.30 -4.67
CA GLY A 56 5.34 -7.71 -4.42
C GLY A 56 5.47 -8.58 -5.65
N GLN A 57 4.96 -8.13 -6.80
CA GLN A 57 5.09 -8.86 -8.07
C GLN A 57 6.54 -8.98 -8.51
N HIS A 58 7.33 -7.91 -8.34
CA HIS A 58 8.76 -7.92 -8.59
C HIS A 58 9.47 -8.98 -7.75
N LEU A 59 9.22 -9.00 -6.43
CA LEU A 59 9.77 -10.03 -5.53
C LEU A 59 9.33 -11.44 -5.89
N ILE A 60 8.04 -11.66 -6.17
CA ILE A 60 7.54 -12.99 -6.53
C ILE A 60 8.29 -13.55 -7.75
N ARG A 61 8.54 -12.72 -8.76
CA ARG A 61 9.29 -13.12 -9.95
C ARG A 61 10.76 -13.37 -9.64
N ARG A 62 11.39 -12.50 -8.84
CA ARG A 62 12.82 -12.59 -8.48
C ARG A 62 13.12 -13.82 -7.63
N GLU A 63 12.27 -14.10 -6.65
CA GLU A 63 12.45 -15.16 -5.65
C GLU A 63 11.75 -16.48 -6.04
N GLY A 64 11.05 -16.51 -7.19
CA GLY A 64 10.37 -17.71 -7.68
C GLY A 64 9.23 -18.21 -6.78
N LEU A 65 8.47 -17.31 -6.14
CA LEU A 65 7.47 -17.66 -5.12
C LEU A 65 6.18 -18.30 -5.67
N GLY A 66 6.04 -18.38 -6.99
CA GLY A 66 4.85 -18.91 -7.68
C GLY A 66 4.18 -17.87 -8.59
N VAL A 67 2.93 -18.16 -9.00
CA VAL A 67 2.16 -17.30 -9.92
C VAL A 67 0.89 -16.80 -9.22
N PRO A 68 0.78 -15.48 -8.94
CA PRO A 68 -0.39 -14.93 -8.26
C PRO A 68 -1.62 -15.03 -9.17
N GLN A 69 -2.72 -15.55 -8.64
CA GLN A 69 -4.01 -15.64 -9.35
C GLN A 69 -4.88 -14.38 -9.18
N SER A 70 -4.50 -13.49 -8.26
CA SER A 70 -5.16 -12.21 -8.05
C SER A 70 -4.22 -11.22 -7.36
N ALA A 71 -4.61 -9.94 -7.30
CA ALA A 71 -3.85 -8.93 -6.55
C ALA A 71 -3.74 -9.26 -5.05
N ARG A 72 -4.75 -9.90 -4.44
CA ARG A 72 -4.66 -10.36 -3.03
C ARG A 72 -3.66 -11.50 -2.87
N ASP A 73 -3.51 -12.33 -3.89
CA ASP A 73 -2.62 -13.49 -3.88
C ASP A 73 -1.14 -13.07 -3.89
N VAL A 74 -0.83 -11.86 -4.38
CA VAL A 74 0.53 -11.28 -4.27
C VAL A 74 0.98 -11.26 -2.81
N PHE A 75 0.16 -10.72 -1.90
CA PHE A 75 0.52 -10.65 -0.48
C PHE A 75 0.55 -12.02 0.20
N GLU A 76 -0.30 -12.95 -0.26
CA GLU A 76 -0.30 -14.33 0.23
C GLU A 76 1.02 -15.05 -0.12
N LEU A 77 1.48 -14.93 -1.36
CA LEU A 77 2.75 -15.51 -1.81
C LEU A 77 3.95 -14.86 -1.11
N LEU A 78 3.94 -13.54 -0.91
CA LEU A 78 4.97 -12.87 -0.12
C LEU A 78 5.00 -13.37 1.32
N HIS A 79 3.85 -13.57 1.97
CA HIS A 79 3.79 -14.10 3.33
C HIS A 79 4.36 -15.51 3.41
N ARG A 80 3.94 -16.39 2.49
CA ARG A 80 4.46 -17.77 2.41
C ARG A 80 5.97 -17.82 2.14
N GLY A 81 6.48 -16.90 1.34
CA GLY A 81 7.92 -16.72 1.09
C GLY A 81 8.67 -16.01 2.23
N GLY A 82 8.01 -15.65 3.33
CA GLY A 82 8.61 -14.96 4.47
C GLY A 82 8.88 -13.47 4.26
N TRP A 83 8.49 -12.89 3.12
CA TRP A 83 8.69 -11.48 2.78
C TRP A 83 7.67 -10.55 3.42
N LEU A 84 6.55 -11.08 3.93
CA LEU A 84 5.50 -10.32 4.59
C LEU A 84 5.19 -10.87 5.98
N ALA A 85 5.17 -10.00 6.99
CA ALA A 85 4.76 -10.37 8.34
C ALA A 85 3.28 -10.75 8.40
N SER A 86 2.93 -11.76 9.20
CA SER A 86 1.55 -12.27 9.34
C SER A 86 0.56 -11.17 9.74
N ALA A 87 0.98 -10.22 10.59
CA ALA A 87 0.16 -9.09 11.02
C ALA A 87 -0.23 -8.13 9.88
N LEU A 88 0.61 -7.99 8.85
CA LEU A 88 0.35 -7.09 7.72
C LEU A 88 -0.46 -7.76 6.61
N LEU A 89 -0.46 -9.10 6.52
CA LEU A 89 -1.18 -9.84 5.48
C LEU A 89 -2.66 -9.47 5.36
N PRO A 90 -3.49 -9.50 6.43
CA PRO A 90 -4.90 -9.17 6.31
C PRO A 90 -5.11 -7.71 5.90
N VAL A 91 -4.28 -6.79 6.43
CA VAL A 91 -4.37 -5.36 6.10
C VAL A 91 -4.08 -5.11 4.62
N MET A 92 -2.98 -5.65 4.10
CA MET A 92 -2.60 -5.45 2.70
C MET A 92 -3.63 -6.05 1.74
N LYS A 93 -4.24 -7.21 2.08
CA LYS A 93 -5.33 -7.80 1.29
C LYS A 93 -6.61 -6.94 1.31
N ASN A 94 -6.88 -6.27 2.43
CA ASN A 94 -8.00 -5.33 2.54
C ASN A 94 -7.76 -4.05 1.72
N MET A 95 -6.52 -3.54 1.65
CA MET A 95 -6.16 -2.39 0.81
C MET A 95 -6.42 -2.64 -0.68
N VAL A 96 -6.19 -3.86 -1.16
CA VAL A 96 -6.58 -4.27 -2.53
C VAL A 96 -8.10 -4.20 -2.72
N GLY A 97 -8.85 -4.64 -1.70
CA GLY A 97 -10.31 -4.53 -1.70
C GLY A 97 -10.77 -3.07 -1.81
N PHE A 98 -10.17 -2.18 -1.01
CA PHE A 98 -10.46 -0.75 -1.07
C PHE A 98 -10.15 -0.16 -2.44
N ARG A 99 -8.98 -0.45 -3.04
CA ARG A 99 -8.63 0.02 -4.39
C ARG A 99 -9.72 -0.32 -5.41
N ASN A 100 -10.25 -1.55 -5.37
CA ASN A 100 -11.28 -1.99 -6.30
C ASN A 100 -12.61 -1.25 -6.08
N ILE A 101 -12.97 -0.93 -4.83
CA ILE A 101 -14.20 -0.19 -4.50
C ILE A 101 -14.08 1.29 -4.83
N ALA A 102 -12.90 1.87 -4.60
CA ALA A 102 -12.63 3.29 -4.80
C ALA A 102 -12.62 3.73 -6.28
N VAL A 103 -12.57 2.78 -7.22
CA VAL A 103 -12.70 3.03 -8.66
C VAL A 103 -14.17 3.00 -9.12
N HIS A 104 -15.08 2.48 -8.30
CA HIS A 104 -16.51 2.39 -8.61
C HIS A 104 -17.33 3.47 -7.87
N GLU A 105 -18.52 3.84 -8.37
CA GLU A 105 -19.31 5.02 -7.95
C GLU A 105 -20.00 4.95 -6.56
N TYR A 106 -19.43 4.24 -5.58
CA TYR A 106 -20.01 4.15 -4.23
C TYR A 106 -19.56 5.32 -3.32
N GLN A 107 -19.78 6.57 -3.74
CA GLN A 107 -19.28 7.77 -3.05
C GLN A 107 -19.65 7.85 -1.56
N THR A 108 -20.86 7.45 -1.16
CA THR A 108 -21.32 7.56 0.24
C THR A 108 -20.69 6.55 1.19
N LEU A 109 -20.33 5.35 0.71
CA LEU A 109 -19.64 4.32 1.52
C LEU A 109 -18.12 4.55 1.57
N GLN A 110 -17.56 5.33 0.64
CA GLN A 110 -16.12 5.52 0.49
C GLN A 110 -15.51 6.42 1.56
N LEU A 111 -16.21 7.46 2.02
CA LEU A 111 -15.62 8.44 2.93
C LEU A 111 -15.27 7.86 4.31
N PRO A 112 -16.16 7.13 5.02
CA PRO A 112 -15.80 6.53 6.31
C PRO A 112 -14.63 5.56 6.21
N ILE A 113 -14.59 4.76 5.13
CA ILE A 113 -13.48 3.83 4.87
C ILE A 113 -12.18 4.60 4.60
N THR A 114 -12.24 5.64 3.78
CA THR A 114 -11.09 6.50 3.47
C THR A 114 -10.53 7.11 4.75
N VAL A 115 -11.37 7.69 5.61
CA VAL A 115 -10.93 8.25 6.90
C VAL A 115 -10.32 7.18 7.81
N SER A 116 -10.90 5.98 7.87
CA SER A 116 -10.32 4.86 8.63
C SER A 116 -8.93 4.49 8.10
N ILE A 117 -8.76 4.39 6.77
CA ILE A 117 -7.45 4.11 6.17
C ILE A 117 -6.44 5.21 6.55
N ILE A 118 -6.84 6.48 6.41
CA ILE A 118 -5.99 7.64 6.70
C ILE A 118 -5.50 7.60 8.16
N THR A 119 -6.42 7.36 9.08
CA THR A 119 -6.16 7.49 10.53
C THR A 119 -5.55 6.24 11.15
N GLN A 120 -5.73 5.06 10.56
CA GLN A 120 -5.37 3.79 11.20
C GLN A 120 -4.38 2.96 10.38
N HIS A 121 -4.36 3.07 9.06
CA HIS A 121 -3.70 2.08 8.21
C HIS A 121 -2.68 2.62 7.20
N LEU A 122 -2.53 3.94 7.05
CA LEU A 122 -1.47 4.50 6.19
C LEU A 122 -0.07 4.07 6.62
N GLY A 123 0.14 3.85 7.93
CA GLY A 123 1.40 3.34 8.45
C GLY A 123 1.75 1.94 7.95
N ASP A 124 0.74 1.11 7.64
CA ASP A 124 0.95 -0.28 7.23
C ASP A 124 1.65 -0.37 5.86
N PHE A 125 1.42 0.60 4.97
CA PHE A 125 2.19 0.72 3.72
C PHE A 125 3.69 0.96 3.96
N ILE A 126 4.03 1.77 4.96
CA ILE A 126 5.42 2.08 5.32
C ILE A 126 6.08 0.88 6.02
N LEU A 127 5.34 0.20 6.90
CA LEU A 127 5.81 -1.02 7.55
C LEU A 127 6.06 -2.12 6.51
N PHE A 128 5.17 -2.25 5.52
CA PHE A 128 5.33 -3.15 4.38
C PHE A 128 6.61 -2.86 3.58
N SER A 129 6.76 -1.64 3.06
CA SER A 129 7.89 -1.28 2.18
C SER A 129 9.23 -1.36 2.91
N SER A 130 9.30 -0.82 4.13
CA SER A 130 10.53 -0.86 4.93
C SER A 130 10.88 -2.27 5.41
N GLY A 131 9.89 -3.14 5.63
CA GLY A 131 10.09 -4.55 5.95
C GLY A 131 10.75 -5.31 4.79
N ILE A 132 10.24 -5.09 3.57
CA ILE A 132 10.83 -5.64 2.35
C ILE A 132 12.26 -5.16 2.15
N LEU A 133 12.51 -3.85 2.22
CA LEU A 133 13.85 -3.30 1.99
C LEU A 133 14.87 -3.80 3.02
N ARG A 134 14.48 -3.92 4.30
CA ARG A 134 15.35 -4.46 5.35
C ARG A 134 15.72 -5.92 5.10
N ARG A 135 14.74 -6.73 4.67
CA ARG A 135 14.97 -8.14 4.34
C ARG A 135 15.86 -8.27 3.09
N ASP A 136 15.59 -7.48 2.05
CA ASP A 136 16.39 -7.45 0.82
C ASP A 136 17.86 -7.13 1.08
N ALA A 137 18.11 -6.12 1.92
CA ALA A 137 19.45 -5.75 2.35
C ALA A 137 20.14 -6.87 3.16
N ALA A 138 19.39 -7.60 4.00
CA ALA A 138 19.93 -8.73 4.75
C ALA A 138 20.32 -9.90 3.83
N THR A 139 19.52 -10.20 2.80
CA THR A 139 19.81 -11.28 1.84
C THR A 139 21.00 -10.97 0.91
N LEU A 140 21.40 -9.70 0.77
CA LEU A 140 22.57 -9.30 0.00
C LEU A 140 23.89 -9.40 0.79
N GLY A 141 23.80 -9.58 2.11
CA GLY A 141 24.96 -9.67 3.01
C GLY A 141 25.41 -11.10 3.34
N GLU A 142 24.66 -12.10 2.87
CA GLU A 142 25.00 -13.54 2.95
C GLU A 142 25.68 -14.01 1.65
#